data_AF-A0A7Y3JTX2-F1
#
_entry.id   AF-A0A7Y3JTX2-F1
#
_cell.length_a   1.000
_cell.length_b   1.000
_cell.length_c   1.000
_cell.angle_alpha   90.00
_cell.angle_beta   90.00
_cell.angle_gamma   90.00
#
_symmetry.space_group_name_H-M   'P 1'
#
loop_
_entity.id
_entity.type
_entity.pdbx_description
1 polymer ?
#
loop_
_entity_poly.entity_id
_entity_poly.type
_entity_poly.pdbx_seq_one_letter_code
_entity_poly.pdbx_strand_id
1 'polypeptide(L)'
;MAQTQAQQDRLNRVGQFVVTAPMCERLGMKLDPDLPVKAEAALNAETAAWAVAPATVARLKGEAINRQSRMLATDLQSAADGAKTDAQLRDLKHTLLGYGRTCMEASGEPIFSSLIVPPPGFNLETAATELTDSMLEVGGLASWQTPQIQARGDLMMLAGTCRSKIGALRSDALVRQYGQSDDPRVRDYYSKSFDEGLSDPSTIGTLAGCNRAIAAYRARIR
;
A
#
# COMPACT_ATOMS: atom_id res chain seq x y z
N MET A 1 41.03 -12.35 13.72
CA MET A 1 39.97 -13.06 14.46
C MET A 1 38.77 -13.22 13.53
N ALA A 2 38.04 -14.33 13.64
CA ALA A 2 36.83 -14.56 12.85
C ALA A 2 35.67 -13.69 13.39
N GLN A 3 34.79 -13.27 12.50
CA GLN A 3 33.55 -12.56 12.83
C GLN A 3 32.66 -13.44 13.72
N THR A 4 31.98 -12.85 14.71
CA THR A 4 30.98 -13.55 15.52
C THR A 4 29.59 -13.51 14.87
N GLN A 5 28.72 -14.48 15.18
CA GLN A 5 27.33 -14.48 14.71
C GLN A 5 26.60 -13.19 15.11
N ALA A 6 26.82 -12.70 16.34
CA ALA A 6 26.22 -11.45 16.82
C ALA A 6 26.61 -10.23 15.98
N GLN A 7 27.86 -10.14 15.52
CA GLN A 7 28.30 -9.07 14.61
C GLN A 7 27.62 -9.20 13.24
N GLN A 8 27.42 -10.42 12.73
CA GLN A 8 26.71 -10.64 11.48
C GLN A 8 25.22 -10.26 11.59
N ASP A 9 24.58 -10.67 12.68
CA ASP A 9 23.17 -10.35 12.96
C ASP A 9 22.98 -8.85 13.09
N ARG A 10 23.93 -8.15 13.73
CA ARG A 10 23.92 -6.69 13.82
C ARG A 10 24.01 -6.01 12.46
N LEU A 11 24.94 -6.43 11.60
CA LEU A 11 25.04 -5.92 10.23
C LEU A 11 23.78 -6.23 9.40
N ASN A 12 23.21 -7.43 9.56
CA ASN A 12 21.95 -7.81 8.93
C ASN A 12 20.80 -6.90 9.36
N ARG A 13 20.71 -6.63 10.66
CA ARG A 13 19.65 -5.81 11.24
C ARG A 13 19.71 -4.36 10.76
N VAL A 14 20.91 -3.77 10.78
CA VAL A 14 21.09 -2.41 10.26
C VAL A 14 20.83 -2.36 8.76
N GLY A 15 21.29 -3.37 8.01
CA GLY A 15 20.96 -3.51 6.59
C GLY A 15 19.45 -3.61 6.33
N GLN A 16 18.72 -4.33 7.17
CA GLN A 16 17.26 -4.46 7.09
C GLN A 16 16.59 -3.09 7.24
N PHE A 17 16.99 -2.30 8.24
CA PHE A 17 16.43 -0.97 8.49
C PHE A 17 16.72 0.02 7.37
N VAL A 18 17.95 0.05 6.84
CA VAL A 18 18.28 0.91 5.68
C VAL A 18 17.43 0.56 4.47
N VAL A 19 17.30 -0.73 4.15
CA VAL A 19 16.55 -1.19 2.97
C VAL A 19 15.04 -0.95 3.11
N THR A 20 14.50 -1.08 4.32
CA THR A 20 13.06 -0.92 4.58
C THR A 20 12.65 0.52 4.89
N ALA A 21 13.59 1.45 5.11
CA ALA A 21 13.30 2.84 5.43
C ALA A 21 12.29 3.51 4.48
N PRO A 22 12.35 3.37 3.14
CA PRO A 22 11.34 3.93 2.23
C PRO A 22 9.92 3.42 2.49
N MET A 23 9.77 2.20 3.01
CA MET A 23 8.45 1.68 3.41
C MET A 23 7.93 2.38 4.68
N CYS A 24 8.82 2.79 5.58
CA CYS A 24 8.44 3.53 6.77
C CYS A 24 7.83 4.89 6.41
N GLU A 25 8.37 5.57 5.39
CA GLU A 25 7.77 6.80 4.84
C GLU A 25 6.39 6.55 4.24
N ARG A 26 6.23 5.46 3.46
CA ARG A 26 4.93 5.07 2.90
C ARG A 26 3.89 4.74 3.96
N LEU A 27 4.31 4.26 5.12
CA LEU A 27 3.46 4.06 6.29
C LEU A 27 3.21 5.35 7.08
N GLY A 28 3.77 6.49 6.67
CA GLY A 28 3.53 7.79 7.29
C GLY A 28 4.55 8.20 8.37
N MET A 29 5.65 7.46 8.52
CA MET A 29 6.76 7.89 9.38
C MET A 29 7.61 8.95 8.68
N LYS A 30 8.25 9.82 9.45
CA LYS A 30 9.18 10.81 8.92
C LYS A 30 10.58 10.21 8.80
N LEU A 31 11.20 10.36 7.63
CA LEU A 31 12.59 10.02 7.41
C LEU A 31 13.48 11.26 7.45
N ASP A 32 14.69 11.10 7.98
CA ASP A 32 15.77 12.05 7.77
C ASP A 32 16.25 11.97 6.31
N PRO A 33 16.40 13.11 5.59
CA PRO A 33 16.84 13.10 4.19
C PRO A 33 18.23 12.48 3.97
N ASP A 34 19.09 12.54 4.99
CA ASP A 34 20.45 11.99 4.96
C ASP A 34 20.55 10.64 5.68
N LEU A 35 19.43 9.94 5.88
CA LEU A 35 19.37 8.67 6.62
C LEU A 35 20.45 7.67 6.18
N PRO A 36 20.69 7.39 4.88
CA PRO A 36 21.72 6.45 4.48
C PRO A 36 23.13 6.85 4.97
N VAL A 37 23.46 8.13 4.86
CA VAL A 37 24.78 8.67 5.25
C VAL A 37 24.94 8.65 6.77
N LYS A 38 23.92 9.10 7.51
CA LYS A 38 23.95 9.13 8.99
C LYS A 38 23.96 7.74 9.59
N ALA A 39 23.17 6.81 9.05
CA ALA A 39 23.15 5.42 9.50
C ALA A 39 24.49 4.72 9.21
N GLU A 40 25.10 4.98 8.05
CA GLU A 40 26.42 4.45 7.72
C GLU A 40 27.50 4.98 8.67
N ALA A 41 27.51 6.29 8.95
CA ALA A 41 28.46 6.91 9.86
C ALA A 41 28.34 6.35 11.28
N ALA A 42 27.12 6.23 11.80
CA ALA A 42 26.85 5.66 13.11
C ALA A 42 27.26 4.17 13.19
N LEU A 43 26.97 3.39 12.15
CA LEU A 43 27.41 2.00 12.09
C LEU A 43 28.94 1.88 11.98
N ASN A 44 29.60 2.77 11.23
CA ASN A 44 31.07 2.82 11.18
C ASN A 44 31.66 3.06 12.56
N ALA A 45 31.10 4.02 13.32
CA ALA A 45 31.51 4.29 14.69
C ALA A 45 31.31 3.08 15.63
N GLU A 46 30.17 2.40 15.52
CA GLU A 46 29.91 1.16 16.30
C GLU A 46 30.91 0.05 15.96
N THR A 47 31.16 -0.17 14.67
CA THR A 47 32.06 -1.24 14.21
C THR A 47 33.54 -0.96 14.44
N ALA A 48 33.93 0.28 14.75
CA ALA A 48 35.33 0.64 15.02
C ALA A 48 35.90 -0.10 16.24
N ALA A 49 35.04 -0.48 17.20
CA ALA A 49 35.43 -1.27 18.37
C ALA A 49 35.53 -2.78 18.06
N TRP A 50 35.16 -3.23 16.87
CA TRP A 50 35.18 -4.65 16.52
C TRP A 50 36.60 -5.06 16.13
N ALA A 51 37.09 -6.17 16.68
CA ALA A 51 38.38 -6.77 16.30
C ALA A 51 38.33 -7.47 14.91
N VAL A 52 37.69 -6.82 13.94
CA VAL A 52 37.46 -7.28 12.56
C VAL A 52 38.04 -6.24 11.61
N ALA A 53 38.72 -6.68 10.54
CA ALA A 53 39.31 -5.76 9.58
C ALA A 53 38.24 -4.87 8.91
N PRO A 54 38.47 -3.55 8.73
CA PRO A 54 37.50 -2.63 8.13
C PRO A 54 37.00 -3.09 6.74
N ALA A 55 37.89 -3.62 5.91
CA ALA A 55 37.52 -4.17 4.61
C ALA A 55 36.56 -5.37 4.70
N THR A 56 36.72 -6.20 5.73
CA THR A 56 35.80 -7.32 5.99
C THR A 56 34.44 -6.80 6.41
N VAL A 57 34.40 -5.81 7.31
CA VAL A 57 33.14 -5.15 7.74
C VAL A 57 32.42 -4.50 6.56
N ALA A 58 33.12 -3.77 5.70
CA ALA A 58 32.54 -3.14 4.51
C ALA A 58 31.92 -4.16 3.55
N ARG A 59 32.63 -5.28 3.27
CA ARG A 59 32.08 -6.38 2.46
C ARG A 59 30.79 -6.94 3.06
N LEU A 60 30.79 -7.20 4.37
CA LEU A 60 29.65 -7.80 5.06
C LEU A 60 28.43 -6.86 5.11
N LYS A 61 28.64 -5.55 5.23
CA LYS A 61 27.59 -4.53 5.08
C LYS A 61 26.93 -4.62 3.70
N GLY A 62 27.75 -4.61 2.65
CA GLY A 62 27.26 -4.75 1.28
C GLY A 62 26.48 -6.05 1.06
N GLU A 63 26.96 -7.16 1.59
CA GLU A 63 26.24 -8.45 1.54
C GLU A 63 24.92 -8.44 2.31
N ALA A 64 24.88 -7.80 3.48
CA ALA A 64 23.66 -7.65 4.27
C ALA A 64 22.61 -6.83 3.51
N ILE A 65 22.99 -5.67 2.98
CA ILE A 65 22.10 -4.84 2.15
C ILE A 65 21.61 -5.63 0.94
N ASN A 66 22.49 -6.30 0.20
CA ASN A 66 22.13 -7.09 -0.97
C ASN A 66 21.19 -8.27 -0.64
N ARG A 67 21.29 -8.88 0.55
CA ARG A 67 20.33 -9.90 0.99
C ARG A 67 18.97 -9.28 1.28
N GLN A 68 18.94 -8.20 2.06
CA GLN A 68 17.69 -7.55 2.45
C GLN A 68 16.95 -6.94 1.25
N SER A 69 17.66 -6.33 0.30
CA SER A 69 17.06 -5.83 -0.93
C SER A 69 16.43 -6.93 -1.76
N ARG A 70 17.07 -8.11 -1.84
CA ARG A 70 16.49 -9.26 -2.54
C ARG A 70 15.25 -9.80 -1.84
N MET A 71 15.27 -9.91 -0.51
CA MET A 71 14.09 -10.32 0.26
C MET A 71 12.92 -9.36 0.05
N LEU A 72 13.16 -8.05 0.18
CA LEU A 72 12.14 -7.03 -0.07
C LEU A 72 11.58 -7.11 -1.49
N ALA A 73 12.45 -7.25 -2.50
CA ALA A 73 12.00 -7.39 -3.88
C ALA A 73 11.16 -8.66 -4.09
N THR A 74 11.56 -9.79 -3.50
CA THR A 74 10.79 -11.04 -3.58
C THR A 74 9.43 -10.93 -2.89
N ASP A 75 9.35 -10.28 -1.73
CA ASP A 75 8.09 -10.10 -1.00
C ASP A 75 7.14 -9.17 -1.78
N LEU A 76 7.67 -8.07 -2.32
CA LEU A 76 6.89 -7.14 -3.15
C LEU A 76 6.44 -7.79 -4.46
N GLN A 77 7.31 -8.57 -5.10
CA GLN A 77 6.97 -9.29 -6.33
C GLN A 77 5.91 -10.38 -6.05
N SER A 78 6.06 -11.12 -4.96
CA SER A 78 5.08 -12.13 -4.55
C SER A 78 3.73 -11.50 -4.22
N ALA A 79 3.74 -10.33 -3.56
CA ALA A 79 2.54 -9.55 -3.31
C ALA A 79 1.90 -9.04 -4.62
N ALA A 80 2.70 -8.57 -5.58
CA ALA A 80 2.23 -8.08 -6.88
C ALA A 80 1.73 -9.21 -7.81
N ASP A 81 2.39 -10.37 -7.83
CA ASP A 81 1.99 -11.53 -8.64
C ASP A 81 0.82 -12.28 -8.02
N GLY A 82 0.73 -12.29 -6.69
CA GLY A 82 -0.35 -12.86 -5.90
C GLY A 82 -1.60 -11.98 -5.88
N ALA A 83 -1.49 -10.68 -6.18
CA ALA A 83 -2.58 -9.71 -6.25
C ALA A 83 -3.61 -9.95 -7.38
N LYS A 84 -3.84 -11.21 -7.78
CA LYS A 84 -4.76 -11.63 -8.86
C LYS A 84 -6.12 -12.11 -8.34
N THR A 85 -6.27 -12.30 -7.03
CA THR A 85 -7.55 -12.66 -6.40
C THR A 85 -7.83 -11.77 -5.20
N ASP A 86 -9.10 -11.52 -4.92
CA ASP A 86 -9.57 -10.71 -3.78
C ASP A 86 -9.01 -11.20 -2.44
N ALA A 87 -8.84 -12.52 -2.28
CA ALA A 87 -8.30 -13.12 -1.06
C ALA A 87 -6.80 -12.79 -0.90
N GLN A 88 -6.03 -12.86 -1.97
CA GLN A 88 -4.59 -12.58 -1.95
C GLN A 88 -4.28 -11.09 -1.87
N LEU A 89 -5.15 -10.25 -2.43
CA LEU A 89 -5.11 -8.79 -2.24
C LEU A 89 -5.35 -8.41 -0.77
N ARG A 90 -6.16 -9.17 -0.03
CA ARG A 90 -6.35 -8.98 1.43
C ARG A 90 -5.14 -9.44 2.26
N ASP A 91 -4.35 -10.41 1.79
CA ASP A 91 -3.12 -10.85 2.46
C ASP A 91 -1.97 -9.83 2.37
N LEU A 92 -2.04 -8.85 1.45
CA LEU A 92 -1.09 -7.73 1.35
C LEU A 92 -0.92 -6.97 2.68
N LYS A 93 -2.00 -6.87 3.47
CA LYS A 93 -1.95 -6.24 4.79
C LYS A 93 -0.94 -6.93 5.70
N HIS A 94 -0.83 -8.26 5.65
CA HIS A 94 0.11 -8.99 6.51
C HIS A 94 1.56 -8.65 6.20
N THR A 95 1.92 -8.59 4.91
CA THR A 95 3.25 -8.18 4.45
C THR A 95 3.56 -6.75 4.88
N LEU A 96 2.63 -5.80 4.68
CA LEU A 96 2.80 -4.40 5.10
C LEU A 96 2.93 -4.25 6.61
N LEU A 97 2.18 -5.02 7.40
CA LEU A 97 2.33 -5.07 8.86
C LEU A 97 3.72 -5.58 9.27
N GLY A 98 4.25 -6.59 8.59
CA GLY A 98 5.62 -7.10 8.83
C GLY A 98 6.67 -5.99 8.64
N TYR A 99 6.57 -5.23 7.55
CA TYR A 99 7.46 -4.10 7.31
C TYR A 99 7.26 -2.96 8.30
N GLY A 100 6.02 -2.66 8.67
CA GLY A 100 5.75 -1.62 9.66
C GLY A 100 6.23 -1.98 11.07
N ARG A 101 6.24 -3.26 11.46
CA ARG A 101 6.92 -3.71 12.70
C ARG A 101 8.43 -3.44 12.62
N THR A 102 9.04 -3.72 11.47
CA THR A 102 10.46 -3.42 11.23
C THR A 102 10.73 -1.91 11.37
N CYS A 103 9.84 -1.06 10.87
CA CYS A 103 9.94 0.40 11.02
C CYS A 103 9.81 0.85 12.48
N MET A 104 8.86 0.28 13.24
CA MET A 104 8.73 0.55 14.67
C MET A 104 9.98 0.14 15.44
N GLU A 105 10.55 -1.02 15.14
CA GLU A 105 11.81 -1.48 15.72
C GLU A 105 12.97 -0.54 15.39
N ALA A 106 13.05 -0.06 14.14
CA ALA A 106 14.08 0.91 13.73
C ALA A 106 13.94 2.24 14.49
N SER A 107 12.72 2.75 14.67
CA SER A 107 12.48 4.00 15.43
C SER A 107 12.85 3.92 16.91
N GLY A 108 12.95 2.72 17.49
CA GLY A 108 13.45 2.50 18.84
C GLY A 108 14.96 2.24 18.91
N GLU A 109 15.64 2.13 17.78
CA GLU A 109 17.02 1.67 17.70
C GLU A 109 18.01 2.84 17.75
N PRO A 110 19.12 2.77 18.52
CA PRO A 110 20.06 3.89 18.69
C PRO A 110 20.57 4.58 17.42
N ILE A 111 20.84 3.86 16.33
CA ILE A 111 21.29 4.45 15.06
C ILE A 111 20.13 5.14 14.34
N PHE A 112 18.92 4.60 14.43
CA PHE A 112 17.78 5.01 13.59
C PHE A 112 16.72 5.85 14.32
N SER A 113 16.75 5.91 15.64
CA SER A 113 15.70 6.55 16.46
C SER A 113 15.48 8.03 16.18
N SER A 114 16.53 8.74 15.74
CA SER A 114 16.43 10.13 15.26
C SER A 114 16.23 10.25 13.74
N LEU A 115 16.40 9.15 13.00
CA LEU A 115 16.35 9.11 11.54
C LEU A 115 15.00 8.61 11.00
N ILE A 116 14.28 7.79 11.78
CA ILE A 116 12.97 7.23 11.45
C ILE A 116 12.05 7.54 12.63
N VAL A 117 11.17 8.52 12.45
CA VAL A 117 10.36 9.06 13.54
C VAL A 117 8.88 8.83 13.26
N PRO A 118 8.16 8.03 14.07
CA PRO A 118 6.71 7.92 13.96
C PRO A 118 6.05 9.25 14.39
N PRO A 119 5.00 9.71 13.69
CA PRO A 119 4.27 10.89 14.10
C PRO A 119 3.56 10.68 15.46
N PRO A 120 3.18 11.76 16.16
CA PRO A 120 2.38 11.65 17.38
C PRO A 120 1.09 10.86 17.15
N GLY A 121 0.81 9.89 18.02
CA GLY A 121 -0.38 9.03 17.91
C GLY A 121 -0.31 7.96 16.81
N PHE A 122 0.87 7.70 16.23
CA PHE A 122 1.05 6.69 15.21
C PHE A 122 0.50 5.32 15.64
N ASN A 123 -0.39 4.77 14.80
CA ASN A 123 -0.94 3.43 14.96
C ASN A 123 -0.57 2.60 13.73
N LEU A 124 0.26 1.57 13.96
CA LEU A 124 0.74 0.69 12.89
C LEU A 124 -0.40 -0.05 12.16
N GLU A 125 -1.41 -0.53 12.89
CA GLU A 125 -2.54 -1.25 12.29
C GLU A 125 -3.36 -0.33 11.40
N THR A 126 -3.60 0.91 11.85
CA THR A 126 -4.28 1.94 11.05
C THR A 126 -3.47 2.30 9.82
N ALA A 127 -2.19 2.64 9.96
CA ALA A 127 -1.33 3.01 8.84
C ALA A 127 -1.20 1.90 7.79
N ALA A 128 -1.02 0.65 8.23
CA ALA A 128 -0.96 -0.49 7.32
C ALA A 128 -2.31 -0.74 6.61
N THR A 129 -3.43 -0.54 7.31
CA THR A 129 -4.78 -0.66 6.73
C THR A 129 -5.02 0.44 5.70
N GLU A 130 -4.69 1.69 6.01
CA GLU A 130 -4.85 2.83 5.09
C GLU A 130 -4.00 2.67 3.84
N LEU A 131 -2.73 2.27 3.99
CA LEU A 131 -1.85 2.01 2.85
C LEU A 131 -2.36 0.85 2.01
N THR A 132 -2.77 -0.27 2.63
CA THR A 132 -3.37 -1.41 1.93
C THR A 132 -4.61 -0.96 1.16
N ASP A 133 -5.53 -0.27 1.83
CA ASP A 133 -6.77 0.20 1.23
C ASP A 133 -6.50 1.12 0.05
N SER A 134 -5.52 2.03 0.15
CA SER A 134 -5.17 2.94 -0.96
C SER A 134 -4.73 2.19 -2.22
N MET A 135 -4.10 1.01 -2.06
CA MET A 135 -3.67 0.17 -3.17
C MET A 135 -4.83 -0.66 -3.75
N LEU A 136 -5.85 -0.96 -2.95
CA LEU A 136 -6.98 -1.83 -3.31
C LEU A 136 -8.23 -1.06 -3.76
N GLU A 137 -8.30 0.23 -3.45
CA GLU A 137 -9.48 1.08 -3.63
C GLU A 137 -9.99 1.12 -5.08
N VAL A 138 -9.07 1.22 -6.05
CA VAL A 138 -9.39 1.21 -7.48
C VAL A 138 -10.06 -0.09 -7.89
N GLY A 139 -9.59 -1.22 -7.35
CA GLY A 139 -10.16 -2.54 -7.62
C GLY A 139 -11.47 -2.82 -6.89
N GLY A 140 -11.95 -1.90 -6.05
CA GLY A 140 -13.14 -2.13 -5.22
C GLY A 140 -12.87 -3.03 -4.01
N LEU A 141 -11.62 -3.28 -3.62
CA LEU A 141 -11.24 -4.30 -2.65
C LEU A 141 -10.70 -3.77 -1.32
N ALA A 142 -10.74 -2.45 -1.13
CA ALA A 142 -10.38 -1.85 0.14
C ALA A 142 -11.34 -2.30 1.26
N SER A 143 -10.82 -2.37 2.48
CA SER A 143 -11.53 -2.95 3.63
C SER A 143 -12.87 -2.27 3.96
N TRP A 144 -13.00 -0.97 3.66
CA TRP A 144 -14.22 -0.18 3.83
C TRP A 144 -15.23 -0.35 2.67
N GLN A 145 -14.83 -0.91 1.53
CA GLN A 145 -15.71 -1.16 0.37
C GLN A 145 -16.56 -2.42 0.63
N THR A 146 -17.57 -2.28 1.48
CA THR A 146 -18.55 -3.34 1.73
C THR A 146 -19.24 -3.79 0.43
N PRO A 147 -19.85 -4.99 0.38
CA PRO A 147 -20.56 -5.45 -0.83
C PRO A 147 -21.62 -4.47 -1.35
N GLN A 148 -22.28 -3.75 -0.44
CA GLN A 148 -23.25 -2.71 -0.82
C GLN A 148 -22.58 -1.48 -1.42
N ILE A 149 -21.42 -1.08 -0.89
CA ILE A 149 -20.63 0.03 -1.44
C ILE A 149 -20.11 -0.34 -2.83
N GLN A 150 -19.54 -1.54 -2.99
CA GLN A 150 -19.08 -2.05 -4.29
C GLN A 150 -20.21 -2.06 -5.31
N ALA A 151 -21.38 -2.63 -4.98
CA ALA A 151 -22.52 -2.70 -5.89
C ALA A 151 -23.03 -1.31 -6.34
N ARG A 152 -22.94 -0.29 -5.47
CA ARG A 152 -23.24 1.09 -5.83
C ARG A 152 -22.15 1.71 -6.71
N GLY A 153 -20.87 1.43 -6.46
CA GLY A 153 -19.75 1.81 -7.32
C GLY A 153 -19.88 1.24 -8.73
N ASP A 154 -20.19 -0.06 -8.86
CA ASP A 154 -20.47 -0.72 -10.14
C ASP A 154 -21.65 -0.04 -10.87
N LEU A 155 -22.69 0.35 -10.14
CA LEU A 155 -23.82 1.08 -10.71
C LEU A 155 -23.42 2.50 -11.18
N MET A 156 -22.46 3.16 -10.51
CA MET A 156 -21.93 4.46 -10.94
C MET A 156 -21.11 4.31 -12.22
N MET A 157 -20.22 3.33 -12.28
CA MET A 157 -19.50 2.99 -13.51
C MET A 157 -20.47 2.73 -14.66
N LEU A 158 -21.49 1.90 -14.42
CA LEU A 158 -22.51 1.63 -15.43
C LEU A 158 -23.31 2.88 -15.83
N ALA A 159 -23.61 3.77 -14.89
CA ALA A 159 -24.31 5.03 -15.18
C ALA A 159 -23.48 5.96 -16.08
N GLY A 160 -22.15 5.96 -15.92
CA GLY A 160 -21.19 6.63 -16.80
C GLY A 160 -21.15 5.97 -18.18
N THR A 161 -20.82 4.67 -18.24
CA THR A 161 -20.69 3.88 -19.49
C THR A 161 -21.95 3.97 -20.34
N CYS A 162 -23.13 3.87 -19.72
CA CYS A 162 -24.40 3.88 -20.42
C CYS A 162 -24.96 5.29 -20.69
N ARG A 163 -24.30 6.37 -20.25
CA ARG A 163 -24.82 7.75 -20.37
C ARG A 163 -25.20 8.11 -21.80
N SER A 164 -24.38 7.73 -22.78
CA SER A 164 -24.64 7.98 -24.21
C SER A 164 -25.88 7.25 -24.75
N LYS A 165 -26.34 6.19 -24.07
CA LYS A 165 -27.48 5.35 -24.49
C LYS A 165 -28.75 5.69 -23.73
N ILE A 166 -28.66 5.87 -22.41
CA ILE A 166 -29.82 6.15 -21.55
C ILE A 166 -30.13 7.65 -21.43
N GLY A 167 -29.20 8.50 -21.88
CA GLY A 167 -29.28 9.96 -21.77
C GLY A 167 -28.84 10.49 -20.41
N ALA A 168 -28.39 11.75 -20.40
CA ALA A 168 -27.89 12.45 -19.22
C ALA A 168 -28.89 12.41 -18.06
N LEU A 169 -30.16 12.71 -18.31
CA LEU A 169 -31.19 12.79 -17.27
C LEU A 169 -31.36 11.48 -16.48
N ARG A 170 -31.32 10.32 -17.16
CA ARG A 170 -31.45 9.01 -16.50
C ARG A 170 -30.17 8.60 -15.79
N SER A 171 -29.03 8.92 -16.37
CA SER A 171 -27.70 8.71 -15.77
C SER A 171 -27.54 9.54 -14.48
N ASP A 172 -27.86 10.84 -14.51
CA ASP A 172 -27.80 11.73 -13.35
C ASP A 172 -28.78 11.32 -12.24
N ALA A 173 -29.95 10.77 -12.60
CA ALA A 173 -30.89 10.23 -11.62
C ALA A 173 -30.32 9.03 -10.86
N LEU A 174 -29.50 8.18 -11.50
CA LEU A 174 -28.80 7.09 -10.81
C LEU A 174 -27.75 7.65 -9.85
N VAL A 175 -26.96 8.63 -10.27
CA VAL A 175 -25.95 9.29 -9.41
C VAL A 175 -26.59 9.95 -8.19
N ARG A 176 -27.72 10.65 -8.38
CA ARG A 176 -28.46 11.27 -7.26
C ARG A 176 -29.04 10.23 -6.30
N GLN A 177 -29.47 9.07 -6.80
CA GLN A 177 -30.11 8.06 -5.95
C GLN A 177 -29.09 7.15 -5.24
N TYR A 178 -27.98 6.79 -5.90
CA TYR A 178 -27.09 5.74 -5.43
C TYR A 178 -25.63 6.18 -5.27
N GLY A 179 -25.23 7.31 -5.87
CA GLY A 179 -23.88 7.86 -5.79
C GLY A 179 -23.65 8.84 -4.64
N GLN A 180 -24.57 8.90 -3.67
CA GLN A 180 -24.45 9.79 -2.51
C GLN A 180 -23.95 9.01 -1.27
N SER A 181 -23.09 9.65 -0.49
CA SER A 181 -22.63 9.17 0.82
C SER A 181 -22.17 10.35 1.69
N ASP A 182 -22.47 10.26 2.99
CA ASP A 182 -21.95 11.20 3.99
C ASP A 182 -20.45 11.00 4.22
N ASP A 183 -19.96 9.77 3.99
CA ASP A 183 -18.53 9.46 4.00
C ASP A 183 -17.85 10.03 2.75
N PRO A 184 -16.90 10.98 2.90
CA PRO A 184 -16.17 11.57 1.78
C PRO A 184 -15.44 10.55 0.91
N ARG A 185 -14.91 9.49 1.51
CA ARG A 185 -14.15 8.45 0.82
C ARG A 185 -15.05 7.62 -0.09
N VAL A 186 -16.20 7.20 0.42
CA VAL A 186 -17.20 6.46 -0.36
C VAL A 186 -17.73 7.32 -1.52
N ARG A 187 -17.97 8.62 -1.26
CA ARG A 187 -18.42 9.56 -2.28
C ARG A 187 -17.38 9.75 -3.40
N ASP A 188 -16.10 9.85 -3.04
CA ASP A 188 -14.99 9.98 -4.00
C ASP A 188 -14.89 8.74 -4.89
N TYR A 189 -14.97 7.55 -4.30
CA TYR A 189 -15.01 6.28 -5.05
C TYR A 189 -16.17 6.23 -6.05
N TYR A 190 -17.39 6.60 -5.64
CA TYR A 190 -18.55 6.67 -6.54
C TYR A 190 -18.34 7.64 -7.70
N SER A 191 -17.73 8.79 -7.42
CA SER A 191 -17.45 9.81 -8.43
C SER A 191 -16.41 9.29 -9.44
N LYS A 192 -15.30 8.71 -8.94
CA LYS A 192 -14.27 8.09 -9.78
C LYS A 192 -14.82 6.96 -10.65
N SER A 193 -15.63 6.06 -10.09
CA SER A 193 -16.25 4.99 -10.87
C SER A 193 -17.13 5.53 -12.00
N PHE A 194 -17.91 6.59 -11.74
CA PHE A 194 -18.71 7.24 -12.77
C PHE A 194 -17.85 7.84 -13.88
N ASP A 195 -16.81 8.58 -13.52
CA ASP A 195 -15.89 9.22 -14.47
C ASP A 195 -15.12 8.18 -15.31
N GLU A 196 -14.71 7.07 -14.69
CA GLU A 196 -14.11 5.92 -15.39
C GLU A 196 -15.10 5.35 -16.42
N GLY A 197 -16.35 5.15 -16.03
CA GLY A 197 -17.41 4.71 -16.95
C GLY A 197 -17.64 5.67 -18.12
N LEU A 198 -17.54 7.00 -17.90
CA LEU A 198 -17.61 7.99 -18.98
C LEU A 198 -16.44 7.87 -19.95
N SER A 199 -15.26 7.53 -19.44
CA SER A 199 -14.03 7.41 -20.23
C SER A 199 -13.97 6.15 -21.10
N ASP A 200 -14.65 5.08 -20.71
CA ASP A 200 -14.82 3.85 -21.50
C ASP A 200 -16.30 3.51 -21.75
N PRO A 201 -16.96 4.17 -22.72
CA PRO A 201 -18.35 3.92 -23.06
C PRO A 201 -18.57 2.65 -23.90
N SER A 202 -17.50 1.88 -24.21
CA SER A 202 -17.52 0.87 -25.26
C SER A 202 -18.09 -0.49 -24.84
N THR A 203 -18.26 -0.74 -23.53
CA THR A 203 -18.60 -2.07 -23.00
C THR A 203 -20.04 -2.50 -23.29
N ILE A 204 -20.99 -1.57 -23.45
CA ILE A 204 -22.41 -1.88 -23.71
C ILE A 204 -22.96 -1.02 -24.86
N GLY A 205 -23.05 -1.62 -26.05
CA GLY A 205 -23.43 -0.90 -27.27
C GLY A 205 -24.91 -0.51 -27.39
N THR A 206 -25.82 -1.11 -26.61
CA THR A 206 -27.28 -0.99 -26.79
C THR A 206 -28.02 -0.46 -25.57
N LEU A 207 -29.08 0.32 -25.80
CA LEU A 207 -30.00 0.80 -24.76
C LEU A 207 -30.63 -0.36 -23.96
N ALA A 208 -31.03 -1.44 -24.65
CA ALA A 208 -31.59 -2.62 -24.00
C ALA A 208 -30.56 -3.31 -23.07
N GLY A 209 -29.29 -3.39 -23.51
CA GLY A 209 -28.19 -3.89 -22.70
C GLY A 209 -28.00 -3.05 -21.44
N CYS A 210 -27.97 -1.73 -21.57
CA CYS A 210 -27.86 -0.80 -20.46
C CYS A 210 -29.01 -0.95 -19.45
N ASN A 211 -30.26 -1.01 -19.94
CA ASN A 211 -31.42 -1.18 -19.06
C ASN A 211 -31.37 -2.51 -18.28
N ARG A 212 -30.95 -3.62 -18.92
CA ARG A 212 -30.81 -4.92 -18.25
C ARG A 212 -29.71 -4.91 -17.19
N ALA A 213 -28.54 -4.36 -17.51
CA ALA A 213 -27.43 -4.26 -16.57
C ALA A 213 -27.80 -3.39 -15.35
N ILE A 214 -28.45 -2.23 -15.58
CA ILE A 214 -28.88 -1.34 -14.50
C ILE A 214 -29.91 -2.05 -13.60
N ALA A 215 -30.87 -2.77 -14.18
CA ALA A 215 -31.86 -3.50 -13.41
C ALA A 215 -31.23 -4.59 -12.52
N ALA A 216 -30.24 -5.32 -13.04
CA ALA A 216 -29.53 -6.34 -12.28
C ALA A 216 -28.78 -5.76 -11.07
N TYR A 217 -28.06 -4.65 -11.23
CA TYR A 217 -27.35 -4.00 -10.11
C TYR A 217 -28.32 -3.36 -9.10
N ARG A 218 -29.41 -2.75 -9.55
CA ARG A 218 -30.44 -2.22 -8.63
C ARG A 218 -31.07 -3.31 -7.76
N ALA A 219 -31.16 -4.55 -8.25
CA ALA A 219 -31.64 -5.67 -7.45
C ALA A 219 -30.65 -6.10 -6.37
N ARG A 220 -29.34 -5.89 -6.57
CA ARG A 220 -28.27 -6.22 -5.59
C ARG A 220 -28.06 -5.16 -4.51
N ILE A 221 -28.52 -3.93 -4.74
CA ILE A 221 -28.36 -2.80 -3.81
C ILE A 221 -29.50 -2.72 -2.78
N ARG A 222 -30.63 -3.39 -3.06
CA ARG A 222 -31.80 -3.52 -2.16
C ARG A 222 -31.55 -4.56 -1.09
#